data_AF-A0A3C0T488-F1
#
_entry.id   AF-A0A3C0T488-F1
#
_cell.length_a   1.000
_cell.length_b   1.000
_cell.length_c   1.000
_cell.angle_alpha   90.00
_cell.angle_beta   90.00
_cell.angle_gamma   90.00
#
_symmetry.space_group_name_H-M   'P 1'
#
loop_
_entity.id
_entity.type
_entity.pdbx_description
1 polymer ?
#
loop_
_entity_poly.entity_id
_entity_poly.type
_entity_poly.pdbx_seq_one_letter_code
_entity_poly.pdbx_strand_id
1 'polypeptide(L)'
;MKSLARFIPIVSPYKWVIGSGFATFFIARFFEVGGYYMVAMGIDAINALINTSAPAIPYSLVEIALVIVCCVVMRFFFIVHARRAIRRAGMFVAFDLRQLVYSKVQFQGSQFFARIGVGDIMTRAIQDIHLIERLISHGLVHVVIMIYAPLFGLTAMLMKSPALTLLILPLLPLIFIYGYLMSGAMARTSRAVQGRLSALSQHTQENLSGIRT
;
A
#
# COMPACT_ATOMS: atom_id res chain seq x y z
N MET A 1 2.04 -2.39 19.85
CA MET A 1 0.77 -2.89 19.28
C MET A 1 -0.48 -2.38 20.02
N LYS A 2 -0.49 -2.24 21.35
CA LYS A 2 -1.65 -1.68 22.11
C LYS A 2 -2.04 -0.24 21.73
N SER A 3 -1.13 0.56 21.18
CA SER A 3 -1.41 1.94 20.70
C SER A 3 -2.29 1.98 19.43
N LEU A 4 -2.12 1.04 18.50
CA LEU A 4 -2.92 0.94 17.28
C LEU A 4 -4.36 0.50 17.58
N ALA A 5 -4.57 -0.30 18.63
CA ALA A 5 -5.90 -0.75 19.02
C ALA A 5 -6.82 0.40 19.47
N ARG A 6 -6.26 1.51 19.97
CA ARG A 6 -7.03 2.70 20.35
C ARG A 6 -7.58 3.48 19.15
N PHE A 7 -7.09 3.22 17.94
CA PHE A 7 -7.61 3.82 16.70
C PHE A 7 -8.80 3.05 16.09
N ILE A 8 -9.01 1.80 16.51
CA ILE A 8 -10.09 0.94 16.01
C ILE A 8 -11.49 1.59 16.13
N PRO A 9 -11.86 2.27 17.24
CA PRO A 9 -13.18 2.89 17.37
C PRO A 9 -13.43 3.97 16.32
N ILE A 10 -12.40 4.76 15.98
CA ILE A 10 -12.48 5.88 15.04
C ILE A 10 -12.54 5.39 13.58
N VAL A 11 -11.90 4.25 13.29
CA VAL A 11 -11.93 3.61 11.96
C VAL A 11 -13.19 2.75 11.77
N SER A 12 -13.83 2.31 12.85
CA SER A 12 -14.98 1.40 12.84
C SER A 12 -16.18 1.85 11.99
N PRO A 13 -16.52 3.15 11.85
CA PRO A 13 -17.63 3.59 10.99
C PRO A 13 -17.34 3.31 9.50
N TYR A 14 -16.07 3.35 9.10
CA TYR A 14 -15.64 3.18 7.71
C TYR A 14 -15.24 1.75 7.35
N LYS A 15 -15.44 0.78 8.27
CA LYS A 15 -15.07 -0.63 8.06
C LYS A 15 -15.70 -1.25 6.82
N TRP A 16 -16.91 -0.82 6.46
CA TRP A 16 -17.61 -1.30 5.27
C TRP A 16 -16.99 -0.77 3.98
N VAL A 17 -16.58 0.49 3.95
CA VAL A 17 -15.89 1.09 2.79
C VAL A 17 -14.53 0.45 2.60
N ILE A 18 -13.78 0.27 3.69
CA ILE A 18 -12.50 -0.44 3.66
C ILE A 18 -12.72 -1.88 3.18
N GLY A 19 -13.64 -2.63 3.80
CA GLY A 19 -13.97 -4.00 3.41
C GLY A 19 -14.37 -4.14 1.94
N SER A 20 -15.18 -3.21 1.41
CA SER A 20 -15.53 -3.18 -0.01
C SER A 20 -14.29 -2.96 -0.90
N GLY A 21 -13.35 -2.11 -0.48
CA GLY A 21 -12.08 -1.90 -1.17
C GLY A 21 -11.21 -3.16 -1.18
N PHE A 22 -11.13 -3.89 -0.07
CA PHE A 22 -10.44 -5.18 0.01
C PHE A 22 -11.06 -6.22 -0.93
N ALA A 23 -12.39 -6.37 -0.91
CA ALA A 23 -13.10 -7.28 -1.81
C ALA A 23 -12.89 -6.92 -3.29
N THR A 24 -12.95 -5.62 -3.62
CA THR A 24 -12.71 -5.13 -4.98
C THR A 24 -11.27 -5.41 -5.43
N PHE A 25 -10.28 -5.30 -4.54
CA PHE A 25 -8.89 -5.67 -4.85
C PHE A 25 -8.72 -7.15 -5.15
N PHE A 26 -9.43 -8.02 -4.42
CA PHE A 26 -9.43 -9.45 -4.68
C PHE A 26 -9.95 -9.75 -6.10
N ILE A 27 -11.09 -9.15 -6.48
CA ILE A 27 -11.67 -9.27 -7.82
C ILE A 27 -10.68 -8.74 -8.88
N ALA A 28 -10.06 -7.59 -8.64
CA ALA A 28 -9.08 -7.03 -9.58
C ALA A 28 -7.88 -7.97 -9.82
N ARG A 29 -7.44 -8.71 -8.79
CA ARG A 29 -6.35 -9.70 -8.91
C ARG A 29 -6.75 -10.93 -9.71
N PHE A 30 -8.01 -11.33 -9.62
CA PHE A 30 -8.54 -12.40 -10.47
C PHE A 30 -8.46 -12.01 -11.97
N PHE A 31 -8.90 -10.80 -12.34
CA PHE A 31 -8.81 -10.31 -13.72
C PHE A 31 -7.36 -10.12 -14.20
N GLU A 32 -6.45 -9.76 -13.29
CA GLU A 32 -5.02 -9.70 -13.59
C GLU A 32 -4.45 -11.07 -13.97
N VAL A 33 -4.68 -12.09 -13.15
CA VAL A 33 -4.20 -13.45 -13.42
C VAL A 33 -4.88 -14.03 -14.66
N GLY A 34 -6.19 -13.81 -14.81
CA GLY A 34 -6.93 -14.19 -16.02
C GLY A 34 -6.33 -13.57 -17.28
N GLY A 35 -5.94 -12.29 -17.23
CA GLY A 35 -5.24 -11.61 -18.32
C GLY A 35 -3.94 -12.30 -18.71
N TYR A 36 -3.10 -12.71 -17.75
CA TYR A 36 -1.87 -13.45 -18.04
C TYR A 36 -2.14 -14.82 -18.67
N TYR A 37 -3.19 -15.51 -18.23
CA TYR A 37 -3.57 -16.80 -18.80
C TYR A 37 -4.08 -16.66 -20.24
N MET A 38 -4.87 -15.63 -20.54
CA MET A 38 -5.33 -15.34 -21.91
C MET A 38 -4.18 -14.98 -22.84
N VAL A 39 -3.17 -14.23 -22.37
CA VAL A 39 -1.96 -13.96 -23.15
C VAL A 39 -1.22 -15.25 -23.46
N ALA A 40 -1.09 -16.16 -22.48
CA ALA A 40 -0.48 -17.47 -22.73
C ALA A 40 -1.24 -18.28 -23.79
N MET A 41 -2.57 -18.34 -23.69
CA MET A 41 -3.40 -18.99 -24.72
C MET A 41 -3.23 -18.36 -26.10
N GLY A 42 -3.09 -17.03 -26.17
CA GLY A 42 -2.81 -16.32 -27.42
C GLY A 42 -1.48 -16.73 -28.05
N ILE A 43 -0.44 -16.91 -27.24
CA ILE A 43 0.88 -17.41 -27.71
C ILE A 43 0.75 -18.84 -28.22
N ASP A 44 0.05 -19.71 -27.50
CA ASP A 44 -0.16 -21.10 -27.90
C ASP A 44 -1.00 -21.20 -29.19
N ALA A 45 -2.00 -20.33 -29.36
CA ALA A 45 -2.81 -20.22 -30.57
C ALA A 45 -1.98 -19.79 -31.80
N ILE A 46 -1.09 -18.81 -31.62
CA ILE A 46 -0.18 -18.37 -32.69
C ILE A 46 0.78 -19.50 -33.07
N ASN A 47 1.35 -20.20 -32.08
CA ASN A 47 2.24 -21.33 -32.33
C ASN A 47 1.52 -22.48 -33.07
N ALA A 48 0.24 -22.70 -32.78
CA ALA A 48 -0.58 -23.70 -33.46
C ALA A 48 -0.90 -23.34 -34.91
N LEU A 49 -1.07 -22.05 -35.20
CA LEU A 49 -1.26 -21.57 -36.57
C LEU A 49 0.02 -21.68 -37.41
N ILE A 50 1.19 -21.46 -36.78
CA ILE A 50 2.50 -21.55 -37.44
C ILE A 50 2.91 -23.01 -37.66
N ASN A 51 2.67 -23.88 -36.68
CA ASN A 51 2.99 -25.30 -36.76
C ASN A 51 1.70 -26.10 -37.02
N THR A 52 1.44 -26.49 -38.27
CA THR A 52 0.23 -27.18 -38.77
C THR A 52 -0.13 -28.51 -38.07
N SER A 53 0.66 -28.92 -37.06
CA SER A 53 0.53 -30.16 -36.29
C SER A 53 -0.17 -29.97 -34.94
N ALA A 54 -0.60 -28.76 -34.60
CA ALA A 54 -1.24 -28.47 -33.31
C ALA A 54 -2.78 -28.60 -33.39
N PRO A 55 -3.45 -29.03 -32.30
CA PRO A 55 -4.90 -29.11 -32.26
C PRO A 55 -5.50 -27.71 -32.49
N ALA A 56 -6.47 -27.64 -33.41
CA ALA A 56 -7.19 -26.41 -33.70
C ALA A 56 -7.90 -25.92 -32.42
N ILE A 57 -7.49 -24.77 -31.91
CA ILE A 57 -8.16 -24.13 -30.78
C ILE A 57 -9.47 -23.56 -31.33
N PRO A 58 -10.62 -23.78 -30.66
CA PRO A 58 -11.93 -23.39 -31.19
C PRO A 58 -12.16 -21.87 -31.21
N TYR A 59 -11.25 -21.06 -30.66
CA TYR A 59 -11.37 -19.62 -30.52
C TYR A 59 -10.49 -18.88 -31.52
N SER A 60 -11.02 -17.83 -32.12
CA SER A 60 -10.25 -16.96 -33.02
C SER A 60 -9.26 -16.10 -32.23
N LEU A 61 -8.11 -15.78 -32.84
CA LEU A 61 -7.11 -14.88 -32.23
C LEU A 61 -7.71 -13.51 -31.85
N VAL A 62 -8.70 -13.05 -32.63
CA VAL A 62 -9.43 -11.79 -32.37
C VAL A 62 -10.27 -11.89 -31.10
N GLU A 63 -10.88 -13.04 -30.82
CA GLU A 63 -11.66 -13.25 -29.60
C GLU A 63 -10.76 -13.23 -28.37
N ILE A 64 -9.61 -13.91 -28.42
CA ILE A 64 -8.62 -13.89 -27.34
C ILE A 64 -8.13 -12.47 -27.08
N ALA A 65 -7.81 -11.72 -28.14
CA ALA A 65 -7.38 -10.32 -28.02
C ALA A 65 -8.46 -9.43 -27.37
N LEU A 66 -9.73 -9.61 -27.75
CA LEU A 66 -10.86 -8.88 -27.18
C LEU A 66 -11.06 -9.20 -25.70
N VAL A 67 -10.93 -10.47 -25.31
CA VAL A 67 -11.00 -10.88 -23.90
C VAL A 67 -9.84 -10.28 -23.10
N ILE A 68 -8.61 -10.24 -23.64
CA ILE A 68 -7.47 -9.59 -22.97
C ILE A 68 -7.77 -8.12 -22.70
N VAL A 69 -8.25 -7.39 -23.71
CA VAL A 69 -8.62 -5.97 -23.56
C VAL A 69 -9.70 -5.81 -22.50
N CYS A 70 -10.74 -6.64 -22.53
CA CYS A 70 -11.81 -6.63 -21.54
C CYS A 70 -11.27 -6.85 -20.12
N CYS A 71 -10.41 -7.86 -19.91
CA CYS A 71 -9.78 -8.15 -18.62
C CYS A 71 -8.95 -6.96 -18.10
N VAL A 72 -8.16 -6.31 -18.97
CA VAL A 72 -7.34 -5.14 -18.58
C VAL A 72 -8.23 -3.96 -18.20
N VAL A 73 -9.28 -3.69 -18.96
CA VAL A 73 -10.23 -2.61 -18.69
C VAL A 73 -10.99 -2.86 -17.39
N MET A 74 -11.52 -4.07 -17.19
CA MET A 74 -12.20 -4.45 -15.95
C MET A 74 -11.27 -4.31 -14.75
N ARG A 75 -10.04 -4.82 -14.86
CA ARG A 75 -9.02 -4.66 -13.82
C ARG A 75 -8.78 -3.19 -13.50
N PHE A 76 -8.65 -2.32 -14.50
CA PHE A 76 -8.44 -0.89 -14.30
C PHE A 76 -9.56 -0.28 -13.45
N PHE A 77 -10.83 -0.53 -13.82
CA PHE A 77 -11.98 -0.02 -13.07
C PHE A 77 -12.00 -0.51 -11.62
N PHE A 78 -11.78 -1.81 -11.39
CA PHE A 78 -11.76 -2.35 -10.03
C PHE A 78 -10.61 -1.80 -9.19
N ILE A 79 -9.39 -1.69 -9.75
CA ILE A 79 -8.25 -1.13 -9.02
C ILE A 79 -8.49 0.35 -8.66
N VAL A 80 -9.05 1.12 -9.59
CA VAL A 80 -9.33 2.54 -9.36
C VAL A 80 -10.43 2.70 -8.30
N HIS A 81 -11.47 1.89 -8.38
CA HIS A 81 -12.55 1.86 -7.39
C HIS A 81 -12.01 1.52 -5.99
N ALA A 82 -11.23 0.43 -5.88
CA ALA A 82 -10.65 -0.03 -4.62
C ALA A 82 -9.74 1.04 -3.97
N ARG A 83 -8.82 1.62 -4.74
CA ARG A 83 -7.93 2.69 -4.26
C ARG A 83 -8.71 3.93 -3.83
N ARG A 84 -9.71 4.35 -4.62
CA ARG A 84 -10.54 5.51 -4.28
C ARG A 84 -11.38 5.28 -3.03
N ALA A 85 -11.91 4.07 -2.82
CA ALA A 85 -12.69 3.73 -1.63
C ALA A 85 -11.82 3.81 -0.36
N ILE A 86 -10.64 3.17 -0.36
CA ILE A 86 -9.73 3.18 0.79
C ILE A 86 -9.18 4.59 1.07
N ARG A 87 -8.82 5.35 0.03
CA ARG A 87 -8.37 6.74 0.20
C ARG A 87 -9.47 7.63 0.76
N ARG A 88 -10.73 7.46 0.30
CA ARG A 88 -11.87 8.18 0.87
C ARG A 88 -12.05 7.87 2.35
N ALA A 89 -11.98 6.59 2.74
CA ALA A 89 -12.04 6.21 4.16
C ALA A 89 -10.93 6.88 4.99
N GLY A 90 -9.68 6.90 4.50
CA GLY A 90 -8.58 7.57 5.19
C GLY A 90 -8.79 9.08 5.36
N MET A 91 -9.30 9.77 4.32
CA MET A 91 -9.62 11.20 4.41
C MET A 91 -10.73 11.50 5.41
N PHE A 92 -11.79 10.68 5.44
CA PHE A 92 -12.89 10.87 6.41
C PHE A 92 -12.43 10.61 7.85
N VAL A 93 -11.63 9.56 8.10
CA VAL A 93 -11.03 9.33 9.42
C VAL A 93 -10.17 10.53 9.85
N ALA A 94 -9.39 11.11 8.95
CA ALA A 94 -8.59 12.30 9.24
C ALA A 94 -9.46 13.53 9.53
N PHE A 95 -10.59 13.69 8.82
CA PHE A 95 -11.56 14.74 9.08
C PHE A 95 -12.14 14.63 10.50
N ASP A 96 -12.63 13.44 10.87
CA ASP A 96 -13.22 13.17 12.18
C ASP A 96 -12.20 13.38 13.31
N LEU A 97 -10.95 12.97 13.09
CA LEU A 97 -9.85 13.21 14.03
C LEU A 97 -9.59 14.71 14.24
N ARG A 98 -9.57 15.52 13.17
CA ARG A 98 -9.38 16.96 13.30
C ARG A 98 -10.52 17.61 14.05
N GLN A 99 -11.75 17.21 13.77
CA GLN A 99 -12.93 17.73 14.47
C GLN A 99 -12.91 17.36 15.96
N LEU A 100 -12.53 16.13 16.29
CA LEU A 100 -12.38 15.68 17.68
C LEU A 100 -11.29 16.46 18.43
N VAL A 101 -10.11 16.62 17.81
CA VAL A 101 -9.01 17.39 18.41
C VAL A 101 -9.41 18.84 18.61
N TYR A 102 -10.02 19.47 17.59
CA TYR A 102 -10.49 20.84 17.67
C TYR A 102 -11.49 21.03 18.83
N SER A 103 -12.51 20.19 18.90
CA SER A 103 -13.51 20.24 19.97
C SER A 103 -12.86 20.07 21.35
N LYS A 104 -11.95 19.10 21.51
CA LYS A 104 -11.30 18.84 22.80
C LYS A 104 -10.37 19.96 23.24
N VAL A 105 -9.70 20.64 22.31
CA VAL A 105 -8.83 21.78 22.61
C VAL A 105 -9.65 22.99 23.09
N GLN A 106 -10.84 23.23 22.53
CA GLN A 106 -11.70 24.35 22.94
C GLN A 106 -12.18 24.25 24.40
N PHE A 107 -12.38 23.03 24.90
CA PHE A 107 -12.80 22.81 26.30
C PHE A 107 -11.64 22.74 27.29
N GLN A 108 -10.39 22.95 26.87
CA GLN A 108 -9.26 22.97 27.80
C GLN A 108 -9.14 24.30 28.55
N GLY A 109 -8.76 24.23 29.82
CA GLY A 109 -8.51 25.42 30.65
C GLY A 109 -7.16 26.07 30.40
N SER A 110 -6.93 27.24 31.00
CA SER A 110 -5.69 28.02 30.86
C SER A 110 -4.43 27.24 31.25
N GLN A 111 -4.52 26.33 32.23
CA GLN A 111 -3.39 25.48 32.65
C GLN A 111 -2.87 24.57 31.52
N PHE A 112 -3.72 24.16 30.59
CA PHE A 112 -3.32 23.35 29.44
C PHE A 112 -2.50 24.19 28.45
N PHE A 113 -2.99 25.39 28.13
CA PHE A 113 -2.31 26.32 27.21
C PHE A 113 -1.02 26.93 27.81
N ALA A 114 -0.90 26.96 29.13
CA ALA A 114 0.34 27.33 29.81
C ALA A 114 1.44 26.26 29.67
N ARG A 115 1.06 24.98 29.46
CA ARG A 115 2.02 23.86 29.34
C ARG A 115 2.32 23.47 27.90
N ILE A 116 1.37 23.62 26.99
CA ILE A 116 1.48 23.17 25.59
C ILE A 116 1.32 24.38 24.68
N GLY A 117 2.35 24.66 23.88
CA GLY A 117 2.34 25.78 22.94
C GLY A 117 1.36 25.57 21.78
N VAL A 118 0.84 26.67 21.22
CA VAL A 118 -0.07 26.65 20.07
C VAL A 118 0.55 25.90 18.87
N GLY A 119 1.87 26.05 18.67
CA GLY A 119 2.60 25.34 17.61
C GLY A 119 2.58 23.81 17.76
N ASP A 120 2.65 23.30 18.98
CA ASP A 120 2.58 21.85 19.24
C ASP A 120 1.18 21.30 18.96
N ILE A 121 0.14 22.06 19.34
CA ILE A 121 -1.25 21.70 19.04
C ILE A 121 -1.46 21.64 17.53
N MET A 122 -0.98 22.65 16.80
CA MET A 122 -1.08 22.69 15.33
C MET A 122 -0.31 21.55 14.67
N THR A 123 0.89 21.25 15.15
CA THR A 123 1.70 20.14 14.63
C THR A 123 0.98 18.81 14.82
N ARG A 124 0.40 18.54 15.99
CA ARG A 124 -0.38 17.31 16.24
C ARG A 124 -1.66 17.27 15.40
N ALA A 125 -2.37 18.40 15.28
CA ALA A 125 -3.63 18.47 14.52
C ALA A 125 -3.42 18.35 13.00
N ILE A 126 -2.24 18.67 12.49
CA ILE A 126 -1.94 18.63 11.06
C ILE A 126 -1.05 17.43 10.72
N GLN A 127 0.17 17.38 11.26
CA GLN A 127 1.18 16.39 10.88
C GLN A 127 0.84 15.00 11.40
N ASP A 128 0.54 14.85 12.69
CA ASP A 128 0.25 13.52 13.25
C ASP A 128 -1.02 12.92 12.63
N ILE A 129 -2.05 13.74 12.44
CA ILE A 129 -3.29 13.30 11.77
C ILE A 129 -3.02 12.95 10.30
N HIS A 130 -2.17 13.69 9.60
CA HIS A 130 -1.79 13.34 8.23
C HIS A 130 -0.99 12.03 8.15
N LEU A 131 -0.14 11.73 9.14
CA LEU A 131 0.52 10.43 9.22
C LEU A 131 -0.49 9.28 9.38
N ILE A 132 -1.53 9.48 10.18
CA ILE A 132 -2.63 8.50 10.34
C ILE A 132 -3.42 8.34 9.03
N GLU A 133 -3.74 9.44 8.35
CA GLU A 133 -4.40 9.43 7.05
C GLU A 133 -3.60 8.62 6.02
N ARG A 134 -2.28 8.84 5.95
CA ARG A 134 -1.38 8.09 5.05
C ARG A 134 -1.31 6.61 5.41
N LEU A 135 -1.25 6.29 6.71
CA LEU A 135 -1.24 4.92 7.18
C LEU A 135 -2.49 4.17 6.70
N ILE A 136 -3.67 4.78 6.79
CA ILE A 136 -4.93 4.17 6.34
C ILE A 136 -5.00 4.15 4.81
N SER A 137 -4.76 5.28 4.16
CA SER A 137 -4.96 5.44 2.71
C SER A 137 -3.97 4.65 1.87
N HIS A 138 -2.71 4.55 2.32
CA HIS A 138 -1.64 3.90 1.55
C HIS A 138 -1.17 2.61 2.23
N GLY A 139 -1.02 2.62 3.56
CA GLY A 139 -0.59 1.44 4.30
C GLY A 139 -1.52 0.24 4.09
N LEU A 140 -2.84 0.43 4.17
CA LEU A 140 -3.79 -0.66 3.91
C LEU A 140 -3.70 -1.20 2.48
N VAL A 141 -3.56 -0.32 1.48
CA VAL A 141 -3.40 -0.71 0.08
C VAL A 141 -2.12 -1.53 -0.12
N HIS A 142 -1.02 -1.13 0.50
CA HIS A 142 0.24 -1.89 0.44
C HIS A 142 0.12 -3.25 1.10
N VAL A 143 -0.52 -3.34 2.27
CA VAL A 143 -0.75 -4.63 2.94
C VAL A 143 -1.56 -5.57 2.04
N VAL A 144 -2.64 -5.07 1.42
CA VAL A 144 -3.43 -5.85 0.46
C VAL A 144 -2.56 -6.37 -0.69
N ILE A 145 -1.74 -5.50 -1.28
CA ILE A 145 -0.85 -5.88 -2.38
C ILE A 145 0.16 -6.94 -1.92
N MET A 146 0.77 -6.76 -0.75
CA MET A 146 1.77 -7.70 -0.21
C MET A 146 1.20 -9.08 0.10
N ILE A 147 -0.10 -9.18 0.38
CA ILE A 147 -0.76 -10.48 0.62
C ILE A 147 -1.29 -11.06 -0.69
N TYR A 148 -2.09 -10.30 -1.45
CA TYR A 148 -2.78 -10.82 -2.63
C TYR A 148 -1.86 -11.03 -3.83
N ALA A 149 -0.84 -10.20 -4.04
CA ALA A 149 0.06 -10.38 -5.18
C ALA A 149 0.79 -11.74 -5.13
N PRO A 150 1.48 -12.12 -4.02
CA PRO A 150 2.10 -13.44 -3.96
C PRO A 150 1.07 -14.55 -3.87
N LEU A 151 -0.07 -14.37 -3.18
CA LEU A 151 -1.11 -15.40 -3.11
C LEU A 151 -1.60 -15.79 -4.52
N PHE A 152 -2.08 -14.82 -5.30
CA PHE A 152 -2.59 -15.09 -6.65
C PHE A 152 -1.48 -15.48 -7.62
N GLY A 153 -0.32 -14.82 -7.55
CA GLY A 153 0.82 -15.09 -8.42
C GLY A 153 1.35 -16.51 -8.22
N LEU A 154 1.61 -16.91 -6.98
CA LEU A 154 2.17 -18.23 -6.67
C LEU A 154 1.16 -19.35 -6.99
N THR A 155 -0.13 -19.15 -6.66
CA THR A 155 -1.18 -20.10 -7.02
C THR A 155 -1.28 -20.28 -8.54
N ALA A 156 -1.26 -19.18 -9.31
CA ALA A 156 -1.31 -19.25 -10.78
C ALA A 156 -0.08 -19.95 -11.38
N MET A 157 1.12 -19.68 -10.85
CA MET A 157 2.36 -20.33 -11.29
C MET A 157 2.34 -21.84 -11.00
N LEU A 158 1.94 -22.23 -9.78
CA LEU A 158 1.81 -23.64 -9.39
C LEU A 158 0.78 -24.39 -10.23
N MET A 159 -0.35 -23.76 -10.56
CA MET A 159 -1.37 -24.37 -11.42
C MET A 159 -0.87 -24.58 -12.86
N LYS A 160 -0.05 -23.67 -13.39
CA LYS A 160 0.46 -23.78 -14.76
C LYS A 160 1.63 -24.75 -14.89
N SER A 161 2.63 -24.66 -14.03
CA SER A 161 3.75 -25.61 -14.00
C SER A 161 4.42 -25.65 -12.63
N PRO A 162 4.17 -26.70 -11.84
CA PRO A 162 4.83 -26.89 -10.55
C PRO A 162 6.36 -26.99 -10.68
N ALA A 163 6.86 -27.65 -11.73
CA ALA A 163 8.30 -27.86 -11.94
C ALA A 163 9.06 -26.54 -12.16
N LEU A 164 8.56 -25.67 -13.05
CA LEU A 164 9.18 -24.36 -13.27
C LEU A 164 9.07 -23.46 -12.04
N THR A 165 7.94 -23.55 -11.32
CA THR A 165 7.73 -22.76 -10.11
C THR A 165 8.71 -23.16 -9.00
N LEU A 166 8.90 -24.46 -8.78
CA LEU A 166 9.87 -24.99 -7.81
C LEU A 166 11.32 -24.65 -8.16
N LEU A 167 11.64 -24.49 -9.45
CA LEU A 167 12.97 -24.07 -9.89
C LEU A 167 13.27 -22.61 -9.50
N ILE A 168 12.25 -21.72 -9.56
CA ILE A 168 12.40 -20.29 -9.24
C ILE A 168 12.20 -20.02 -7.75
N LEU A 169 11.45 -20.86 -7.04
CA LEU A 169 11.10 -20.66 -5.63
C LEU A 169 12.32 -20.39 -4.71
N PRO A 170 13.49 -21.06 -4.85
CA PRO A 170 14.68 -20.79 -4.04
C PRO A 170 15.30 -19.41 -4.24
N LEU A 171 15.03 -18.76 -5.38
CA LEU A 171 15.52 -17.40 -5.64
C LEU A 171 14.79 -16.36 -4.76
N LEU A 172 13.53 -16.63 -4.40
CA LEU A 172 12.71 -15.74 -3.58
C LEU A 172 13.27 -15.52 -2.16
N PRO A 173 13.63 -16.56 -1.36
CA PRO A 173 14.27 -16.35 -0.07
C PRO A 173 15.66 -15.70 -0.20
N LEU A 174 16.41 -15.95 -1.28
CA LEU A 174 17.69 -15.30 -1.51
C LEU A 174 17.52 -13.77 -1.64
N ILE A 175 16.57 -13.32 -2.45
CA ILE A 175 16.23 -11.89 -2.61
C ILE A 175 15.72 -11.32 -1.27
N PHE A 176 14.89 -12.08 -0.54
CA PHE A 176 14.38 -11.66 0.76
C PHE A 176 15.51 -11.45 1.78
N ILE A 177 16.44 -12.39 1.90
CA ILE A 177 17.60 -12.29 2.81
C ILE A 177 18.46 -11.08 2.46
N TYR A 178 18.76 -10.90 1.17
CA TYR A 178 19.52 -9.74 0.70
C TYR A 178 18.82 -8.42 1.06
N GLY A 179 17.51 -8.32 0.78
CA GLY A 179 16.70 -7.16 1.12
C GLY A 179 16.63 -6.90 2.63
N TYR A 180 16.53 -7.96 3.44
CA TYR A 180 16.51 -7.86 4.90
C TYR A 180 17.82 -7.32 5.47
N LEU A 181 18.96 -7.85 5.00
CA LEU A 181 20.29 -7.36 5.40
C LEU A 181 20.48 -5.89 5.01
N MET A 182 20.08 -5.54 3.79
CA MET A 182 20.15 -4.16 3.29
C MET A 182 19.26 -3.22 4.09
N SER A 183 18.04 -3.62 4.45
CA SER A 183 17.14 -2.84 5.30
C SER A 183 17.77 -2.52 6.66
N GLY A 184 18.49 -3.47 7.25
CA GLY A 184 19.22 -3.26 8.50
C GLY A 184 20.36 -2.25 8.36
N ALA A 185 21.13 -2.33 7.26
CA ALA A 185 22.17 -1.37 6.95
C ALA A 185 21.61 0.04 6.73
N MET A 186 20.56 0.17 5.90
CA MET A 186 19.88 1.45 5.65
C MET A 186 19.34 2.08 6.94
N ALA A 187 18.74 1.28 7.83
CA ALA A 187 18.23 1.79 9.11
C ALA A 187 19.34 2.35 10.01
N ARG A 188 20.53 1.72 10.04
CA ARG A 188 21.69 2.23 10.78
C ARG A 188 22.18 3.56 10.21
N THR A 189 22.34 3.64 8.89
CA THR A 189 22.76 4.88 8.22
C THR A 189 21.75 6.00 8.43
N SER A 190 20.45 5.71 8.31
CA SER A 190 19.38 6.69 8.53
C SER A 190 19.42 7.25 9.96
N ARG A 191 19.62 6.39 10.98
CA ARG A 191 19.79 6.84 12.37
C ARG A 191 21.05 7.70 12.57
N ALA A 192 22.15 7.35 11.92
CA ALA A 192 23.38 8.16 11.99
C ALA A 192 23.16 9.56 11.37
N VAL A 193 22.46 9.64 10.23
CA VAL A 193 22.09 10.93 9.60
C VAL A 193 21.18 11.75 10.51
N GLN A 194 20.16 11.12 11.12
CA GLN A 194 19.28 11.80 12.08
C GLN A 194 20.07 12.33 13.29
N GLY A 195 21.02 11.57 13.83
CA GLY A 195 21.88 12.03 14.93
C GLY A 195 22.73 13.26 14.57
N ARG A 196 23.31 13.28 13.36
CA ARG A 196 24.07 14.44 12.86
C ARG A 196 23.18 15.67 12.66
N LEU A 197 21.96 15.47 12.16
CA LEU A 197 21.00 16.55 11.97
C LEU A 197 20.56 17.16 13.31
N SER A 198 20.37 16.33 14.34
CA SER A 198 20.08 16.80 15.70
C SER A 198 21.22 17.63 16.28
N ALA A 199 22.48 17.17 16.13
CA ALA A 199 23.64 17.93 16.60
C ALA A 199 23.80 19.29 15.88
N LEU A 200 23.60 19.32 14.56
CA LEU A 200 23.61 20.56 13.78
C LEU A 200 22.50 21.52 14.21
N SER A 201 21.30 21.00 14.46
CA SER A 201 20.16 21.79 14.94
C SER A 201 20.45 22.38 16.32
N GLN A 202 21.07 21.60 17.22
CA GLN A 202 21.47 22.07 18.54
C GLN A 202 22.51 23.21 18.45
N HIS A 203 23.57 23.05 17.66
CA HIS A 203 24.56 24.11 17.46
C HIS A 203 23.95 25.38 16.85
N THR A 204 23.02 25.23 15.92
CA THR A 204 22.32 26.37 15.31
C THR A 204 21.47 27.10 16.36
N GLN A 205 20.78 26.36 17.22
CA GLN A 205 19.97 26.91 18.31
C GLN A 205 20.82 27.61 19.37
N GLU A 206 21.97 27.04 19.74
CA GLU A 206 22.94 27.66 20.67
C GLU A 206 23.46 28.98 20.12
N ASN A 207 23.87 29.02 18.85
CA ASN A 207 24.37 30.24 18.20
C ASN A 207 23.28 31.33 18.09
N LEU A 208 22.06 30.97 17.70
CA LEU A 208 20.93 31.90 17.63
C LEU A 208 20.54 32.44 19.01
N SER A 209 20.59 31.60 20.05
CA SER A 209 20.32 32.02 21.43
C SER A 209 21.42 32.93 21.96
N GLY A 210 22.68 32.67 21.59
CA GLY A 210 23.83 33.45 22.00
C GLY A 210 23.91 34.83 21.34
N ILE A 211 23.29 35.02 20.17
CA ILE A 211 23.38 36.26 19.38
C ILE A 211 22.78 37.50 20.08
N ARG A 212 21.98 37.30 21.14
CA ARG A 212 21.35 38.36 21.95
C ARG A 212 22.09 38.66 23.26
N THR A 213 23.20 37.98 23.53
CA THR A 213 24.09 38.17 24.68
C THR A 213 25.42 38.72 24.21
#